data_AF-A0A7V2UFP4-F1
#
_entry.id   AF-A0A7V2UFP4-F1
#
_cell.length_a   1.000
_cell.length_b   1.000
_cell.length_c   1.000
_cell.angle_alpha   90.00
_cell.angle_beta   90.00
_cell.angle_gamma   90.00
#
_symmetry.space_group_name_H-M   'P 1'
#
loop_
_entity.id
_entity.type
_entity.pdbx_description
1 polymer ?
#
loop_
_entity_poly.entity_id
_entity_poly.type
_entity_poly.pdbx_seq_one_letter_code
_entity_poly.pdbx_strand_id
1 'polypeptide(L)'
;MTNPEAPRSPAPAALHTITPHAAGIDVGSHSHFVAVPPDRDPQPVREFAAFTADLAALADWLIACGIQTVAMESTGVYWIPLFQVLEARGFQVKLVDARQLKRVPGRKTDVLDCQWLQQLHSYGLLAAAFRPDDQVCVLRSYLRQRAMLVSYASHHVQHMQKALVQMNVQLQLVLSDITGATGMRIIHAILAGKRNPRQLAALRDPQCKQPEAVLAKALEGDWR
;
A
#
# COMPACT_ATOMS: atom_id res chain seq x y z
N MET A 1 5.62 48.64 46.69
CA MET A 1 4.40 48.08 46.08
C MET A 1 4.77 46.78 45.40
N THR A 2 4.62 45.66 46.10
CA THR A 2 4.84 44.30 45.61
C THR A 2 3.56 43.82 44.92
N ASN A 3 3.66 43.41 43.66
CA ASN A 3 2.53 42.84 42.91
C ASN A 3 2.13 41.51 43.55
N PRO A 4 0.84 41.26 43.84
CA PRO A 4 0.40 39.96 44.35
C PRO A 4 0.47 38.92 43.22
N GLU A 5 1.09 37.79 43.52
CA GLU A 5 1.23 36.63 42.64
C GLU A 5 -0.16 36.04 42.36
N ALA A 6 -0.50 35.88 41.08
CA ALA A 6 -1.79 35.32 40.67
C ALA A 6 -1.91 33.84 41.14
N PRO A 7 -3.09 33.39 41.60
CA PRO A 7 -3.26 32.03 42.06
C PRO A 7 -3.03 31.04 40.91
N ARG A 8 -2.08 30.11 41.12
CA ARG A 8 -1.83 29.00 40.19
C ARG A 8 -3.11 28.18 40.03
N SER A 9 -3.55 28.01 38.79
CA SER A 9 -4.69 27.17 38.45
C SER A 9 -4.47 25.75 38.98
N PRO A 10 -5.48 25.08 39.56
CA PRO A 10 -5.33 23.71 40.01
C PRO A 10 -4.95 22.82 38.82
N ALA A 11 -4.00 21.91 39.04
CA ALA A 11 -3.61 20.93 38.03
C ALA A 11 -4.86 20.18 37.55
N PRO A 12 -5.02 19.95 36.24
CA PRO A 12 -6.17 19.24 35.71
C PRO A 12 -6.29 17.86 36.38
N ALA A 13 -7.51 17.48 36.76
CA ALA A 13 -7.78 16.17 37.33
C ALA A 13 -7.22 15.08 36.41
N ALA A 14 -6.50 14.11 37.00
CA ALA A 14 -5.88 13.02 36.25
C ALA A 14 -6.96 12.30 35.41
N LEU A 15 -6.71 12.15 34.11
CA LEU A 15 -7.63 11.46 33.20
C LEU A 15 -7.81 10.01 33.66
N HIS A 16 -9.06 9.55 33.73
CA HIS A 16 -9.38 8.17 34.11
C HIS A 16 -9.06 7.22 32.95
N THR A 17 -8.27 6.18 33.21
CA THR A 17 -7.93 5.16 32.22
C THR A 17 -9.14 4.27 31.92
N ILE A 18 -9.53 4.18 30.65
CA ILE A 18 -10.68 3.38 30.18
C ILE A 18 -10.24 1.98 29.75
N THR A 19 -9.09 1.89 29.07
CA THR A 19 -8.51 0.62 28.59
C THR A 19 -7.13 0.41 29.20
N PRO A 20 -7.03 -0.14 30.43
CA PRO A 20 -5.75 -0.28 31.12
C PRO A 20 -4.82 -1.31 30.45
N HIS A 21 -5.37 -2.28 29.71
CA HIS A 21 -4.63 -3.31 28.97
C HIS A 21 -4.44 -2.94 27.49
N ALA A 22 -3.96 -1.72 27.27
CA ALA A 22 -3.79 -1.09 25.96
C ALA A 22 -2.32 -1.02 25.55
N ALA A 23 -2.00 -1.44 24.33
CA ALA A 23 -0.72 -1.17 23.68
C ALA A 23 -0.87 -0.17 22.53
N GLY A 24 0.22 0.54 22.22
CA GLY A 24 0.34 1.42 21.06
C GLY A 24 1.46 0.94 20.16
N ILE A 25 1.21 0.86 18.86
CA ILE A 25 2.19 0.42 17.86
C ILE A 25 2.34 1.48 16.78
N ASP A 26 3.56 1.95 16.61
CA ASP A 26 3.99 2.69 15.42
C ASP A 26 4.57 1.71 14.40
N VAL A 27 4.02 1.73 13.19
CA VAL A 27 4.27 0.72 12.16
C VAL A 27 5.18 1.28 11.08
N GLY A 28 6.44 0.83 11.07
CA GLY A 28 7.39 1.07 9.98
C GLY A 28 7.45 -0.06 8.96
N SER A 29 8.17 0.19 7.85
CA SER A 29 8.42 -0.81 6.80
C SER A 29 9.51 -1.82 7.17
N HIS A 30 10.43 -1.45 8.06
CA HIS A 30 11.55 -2.29 8.51
C HIS A 30 11.30 -2.87 9.91
N SER A 31 10.72 -2.08 10.80
CA SER A 31 10.46 -2.44 12.18
C SER A 31 9.21 -1.75 12.73
N HIS A 32 8.76 -2.22 13.88
CA HIS A 32 7.60 -1.71 14.60
C HIS A 32 8.04 -1.35 16.02
N PHE A 33 7.69 -0.13 16.45
CA PHE A 33 7.90 0.30 17.82
C PHE A 33 6.61 0.08 18.60
N VAL A 34 6.72 -0.62 19.72
CA VAL A 34 5.58 -1.08 20.50
C VAL A 34 5.74 -0.60 21.93
N ALA A 35 4.73 0.10 22.44
CA ALA A 35 4.64 0.54 23.82
C ALA A 35 3.51 -0.19 24.56
N VAL A 36 3.81 -0.67 25.77
CA VAL A 36 2.87 -1.22 26.75
C VAL A 36 2.85 -0.33 28.01
N PRO A 37 1.88 -0.48 28.92
CA PRO A 37 1.89 0.25 30.18
C PRO A 37 3.19 0.01 30.98
N PRO A 38 3.79 1.03 31.62
CA PRO A 38 5.10 0.94 32.27
C PRO A 38 5.21 -0.12 33.38
N ASP A 39 4.09 -0.53 33.98
CA ASP A 39 4.02 -1.53 35.04
C ASP A 39 4.06 -2.98 34.52
N ARG A 40 4.06 -3.19 33.19
CA ARG A 40 3.93 -4.52 32.57
C ARG A 40 5.26 -5.20 32.26
N ASP A 41 6.32 -4.43 32.06
CA ASP A 41 7.64 -4.94 31.69
C ASP A 41 8.73 -3.92 32.08
N PRO A 42 9.91 -4.35 32.56
CA PRO A 42 11.04 -3.45 32.82
C PRO A 42 11.49 -2.65 31.58
N GLN A 43 11.24 -3.19 30.39
CA GLN A 43 11.44 -2.53 29.10
C GLN A 43 10.07 -2.40 28.39
N PRO A 44 9.26 -1.38 28.75
CA PRO A 44 7.88 -1.24 28.28
C PRO A 44 7.77 -0.73 26.84
N VAL A 45 8.90 -0.37 26.22
CA VAL A 45 8.97 -0.03 24.80
C VAL A 45 10.02 -0.89 24.12
N ARG A 46 9.61 -1.57 23.04
CA ARG A 46 10.49 -2.47 22.27
C ARG A 46 10.32 -2.25 20.78
N GLU A 47 11.40 -2.50 20.07
CA GLU A 47 11.43 -2.56 18.61
C GLU A 47 11.41 -4.02 18.17
N PHE A 48 10.58 -4.34 17.19
CA PHE A 48 10.53 -5.65 16.54
C PHE A 48 10.70 -5.48 15.04
N ALA A 49 11.42 -6.39 14.37
CA ALA A 49 11.51 -6.35 12.92
C ALA A 49 10.16 -6.72 12.26
N ALA A 50 9.99 -6.34 10.99
CA ALA A 50 8.77 -6.61 10.24
C ALA A 50 8.66 -8.05 9.67
N PHE A 51 9.55 -8.97 10.05
CA PHE A 51 9.49 -10.36 9.61
C PHE A 51 8.44 -11.14 10.39
N THR A 52 7.80 -12.13 9.76
CA THR A 52 6.72 -12.91 10.39
C THR A 52 7.10 -13.55 11.73
N ALA A 53 8.35 -14.00 11.89
CA ALA A 53 8.83 -14.56 13.16
C ALA A 53 8.87 -13.49 14.27
N ASP A 54 9.34 -12.29 13.96
CA ASP A 54 9.37 -11.15 14.87
C ASP A 54 7.95 -10.63 15.19
N LEU A 55 7.02 -10.64 14.23
CA LEU A 55 5.61 -10.32 14.47
C LEU A 55 4.95 -11.32 15.43
N ALA A 56 5.30 -12.60 15.32
CA ALA A 56 4.83 -13.63 16.25
C ALA A 56 5.43 -13.41 17.65
N ALA A 57 6.73 -13.12 17.75
CA ALA A 57 7.39 -12.80 19.00
C ALA A 57 6.84 -11.52 19.66
N LEU A 58 6.50 -10.51 18.87
CA LEU A 58 5.80 -9.31 19.31
C LEU A 58 4.46 -9.68 19.94
N ALA A 59 3.65 -10.50 19.27
CA ALA A 59 2.36 -10.93 19.79
C ALA A 59 2.50 -11.76 21.08
N ASP A 60 3.48 -12.67 21.15
CA ASP A 60 3.78 -13.44 22.37
C ASP A 60 4.16 -12.53 23.54
N TRP A 61 4.97 -11.49 23.28
CA TRP A 61 5.32 -10.50 24.28
C TRP A 61 4.11 -9.69 24.77
N LEU A 62 3.22 -9.26 23.87
CA LEU A 62 1.98 -8.57 24.26
C LEU A 62 1.08 -9.45 25.13
N ILE A 63 1.00 -10.76 24.86
CA ILE A 63 0.27 -11.72 25.71
C ILE A 63 0.91 -11.79 27.10
N ALA A 64 2.23 -11.90 27.17
CA ALA A 64 2.97 -11.94 28.44
C ALA A 64 2.77 -10.65 29.26
N CYS A 65 2.66 -9.50 28.60
CA CYS A 65 2.33 -8.22 29.23
C CYS A 65 0.84 -8.08 29.61
N GLY A 66 -0.01 -9.05 29.30
CA GLY A 66 -1.44 -9.01 29.60
C GLY A 66 -2.21 -7.95 28.81
N ILE A 67 -1.77 -7.63 27.59
CA ILE A 67 -2.45 -6.70 26.70
C ILE A 67 -3.70 -7.36 26.09
N GLN A 68 -4.76 -6.58 25.93
CA GLN A 68 -6.02 -7.04 25.34
C GLN A 68 -6.38 -6.26 24.07
N THR A 69 -6.01 -4.98 24.03
CA THR A 69 -6.38 -4.07 22.95
C THR A 69 -5.15 -3.33 22.43
N VAL A 70 -5.06 -3.14 21.11
CA VAL A 70 -3.89 -2.55 20.45
C VAL A 70 -4.34 -1.42 19.56
N ALA A 71 -3.80 -0.22 19.76
CA ALA A 71 -3.92 0.87 18.78
C ALA A 71 -2.72 0.83 17.83
N MET A 72 -2.98 0.95 16.54
CA MET A 72 -1.95 0.84 15.50
C MET A 72 -2.11 1.96 14.48
N GLU A 73 -1.04 2.74 14.26
CA GLU A 73 -1.02 3.76 13.20
C GLU A 73 -0.96 3.06 11.82
N SER A 74 -1.96 3.32 10.98
CA SER A 74 -2.04 2.69 9.66
C SER A 74 -1.53 3.62 8.57
N THR A 75 -0.26 3.49 8.18
CA THR A 75 0.26 4.11 6.94
C THR A 75 0.70 3.04 5.93
N GLY A 76 0.26 3.20 4.67
CA GLY A 76 0.56 2.25 3.61
C GLY A 76 -0.03 0.85 3.85
N VAL A 77 0.73 -0.18 3.50
CA VAL A 77 0.33 -1.61 3.60
C VAL A 77 1.00 -2.36 4.75
N TYR A 78 1.98 -1.75 5.42
CA TYR A 78 2.86 -2.44 6.38
C TYR A 78 2.14 -2.90 7.65
N TRP A 79 0.99 -2.30 7.96
CA TRP A 79 0.17 -2.69 9.10
C TRP A 79 -0.58 -4.02 8.87
N ILE A 80 -0.78 -4.45 7.62
CA ILE A 80 -1.63 -5.60 7.27
C ILE A 80 -1.11 -6.90 7.91
N PRO A 81 0.17 -7.29 7.76
CA PRO A 81 0.67 -8.54 8.33
C PRO A 81 0.58 -8.56 9.86
N LEU A 82 0.96 -7.45 10.52
CA LEU A 82 0.89 -7.34 11.97
C LEU A 82 -0.56 -7.41 12.47
N PHE A 83 -1.49 -6.71 11.81
CA PHE A 83 -2.91 -6.77 12.13
C PHE A 83 -3.43 -8.22 12.12
N GLN A 84 -3.12 -8.97 11.05
CA GLN A 84 -3.58 -10.34 10.90
C GLN A 84 -3.03 -11.27 11.99
N VAL A 85 -1.76 -11.12 12.36
CA VAL A 85 -1.15 -11.89 13.45
C VAL A 85 -1.84 -11.57 14.77
N LEU A 86 -2.06 -10.28 15.09
CA LEU A 86 -2.69 -9.87 16.34
C LEU A 86 -4.18 -10.30 16.40
N GLU A 87 -4.92 -10.15 15.31
CA GLU A 87 -6.31 -10.61 15.21
C GLU A 87 -6.41 -12.14 15.43
N ALA A 88 -5.52 -12.92 14.80
CA ALA A 88 -5.47 -14.38 14.98
C ALA A 88 -5.09 -14.81 16.40
N ARG A 89 -4.37 -13.96 17.14
CA ARG A 89 -4.03 -14.17 18.57
C ARG A 89 -5.10 -13.64 19.53
N GLY A 90 -6.21 -13.09 19.02
CA GLY A 90 -7.36 -12.66 19.81
C GLY A 90 -7.31 -11.24 20.34
N PHE A 91 -6.37 -10.40 19.88
CA PHE A 91 -6.31 -8.99 20.26
C PHE A 91 -7.42 -8.18 19.60
N GLN A 92 -7.97 -7.21 20.33
CA GLN A 92 -8.83 -6.18 19.73
C GLN A 92 -7.95 -5.09 19.12
N VAL A 93 -7.73 -5.18 17.81
CA VAL A 93 -6.86 -4.24 17.09
C VAL A 93 -7.66 -3.06 16.54
N LYS A 94 -7.21 -1.85 16.86
CA LYS A 94 -7.79 -0.58 16.44
C LYS A 94 -6.83 0.13 15.50
N LEU A 95 -7.18 0.15 14.22
CA LEU A 95 -6.48 0.98 13.23
C LEU A 95 -6.80 2.45 13.49
N VAL A 96 -5.78 3.30 13.46
CA VAL A 96 -5.89 4.74 13.72
C VAL A 96 -5.35 5.48 12.50
N ASP A 97 -6.15 6.44 12.01
CA ASP A 97 -5.70 7.34 10.95
C ASP A 97 -4.66 8.31 11.53
N ALA A 98 -3.48 8.34 10.91
CA ALA A 98 -2.38 9.25 11.23
C ALA A 98 -2.81 10.73 11.35
N ARG A 99 -3.90 11.14 10.67
CA ARG A 99 -4.47 12.49 10.75
C ARG A 99 -5.11 12.81 12.10
N GLN A 100 -5.54 11.80 12.85
CA GLN A 100 -6.14 11.97 14.18
C GLN A 100 -5.08 12.26 15.26
N LEU A 101 -3.83 11.85 15.01
CA LEU A 101 -2.71 12.14 15.89
C LEU A 101 -2.29 13.60 15.68
N LYS A 102 -2.90 14.52 16.44
CA LYS A 102 -2.41 15.91 16.55
C LYS A 102 -0.99 15.85 17.10
N ARG A 103 -0.01 16.00 16.21
CA ARG A 103 1.41 15.99 16.56
C ARG A 103 1.69 17.16 17.49
N VAL A 104 2.19 16.87 18.69
CA VAL A 104 2.72 17.90 19.59
C VAL A 104 4.01 18.44 18.95
N PRO A 105 4.22 19.77 18.85
CA PRO A 105 5.42 20.33 18.27
C PRO A 105 6.67 19.88 19.06
N GLY A 106 7.59 19.17 18.41
CA GLY A 106 8.77 18.60 19.07
C GLY A 106 9.48 17.55 18.21
N ARG A 107 10.64 17.08 18.67
CA ARG A 107 11.48 16.10 17.95
C ARG A 107 10.76 14.73 17.91
N LYS A 108 10.21 14.40 16.75
CA LYS A 108 9.47 13.15 16.49
C LYS A 108 10.43 11.95 16.50
N THR A 109 10.19 10.96 17.36
CA THR A 109 10.86 9.66 17.34
C THR A 109 9.80 8.56 17.44
N ASP A 110 9.99 7.46 16.70
CA ASP A 110 9.02 6.35 16.64
C ASP A 110 8.70 5.76 18.03
N VAL A 111 9.67 5.83 18.96
CA VAL A 111 9.49 5.53 20.39
C VAL A 111 8.44 6.43 21.06
N LEU A 112 8.51 7.75 20.85
CA LEU A 112 7.55 8.67 21.43
C LEU A 112 6.17 8.53 20.78
N ASP A 113 6.12 8.21 19.49
CA ASP A 113 4.86 8.04 18.76
C ASP A 113 4.09 6.81 19.27
N CYS A 114 4.74 5.65 19.44
CA CYS A 114 4.06 4.46 19.96
C CYS A 114 3.60 4.63 21.42
N GLN A 115 4.39 5.31 22.26
CA GLN A 115 4.01 5.66 23.64
C GLN A 115 2.81 6.60 23.68
N TRP A 116 2.81 7.64 22.83
CA TRP A 116 1.70 8.57 22.74
C TRP A 116 0.43 7.88 22.25
N LEU A 117 0.55 7.00 21.26
CA LEU A 117 -0.55 6.18 20.77
C LEU A 117 -1.13 5.27 21.85
N GLN A 118 -0.27 4.62 22.64
CA GLN A 118 -0.67 3.79 23.78
C GLN A 118 -1.45 4.60 24.81
N GLN A 119 -0.95 5.78 25.16
CA GLN A 119 -1.57 6.66 26.14
C GLN A 119 -2.95 7.15 25.66
N LEU A 120 -3.06 7.62 24.41
CA LEU A 120 -4.34 8.04 23.84
C LEU A 120 -5.35 6.89 23.78
N HIS A 121 -4.91 5.69 23.43
CA HIS A 121 -5.77 4.50 23.41
C HIS A 121 -6.27 4.16 24.81
N SER A 122 -5.38 4.20 25.82
CA SER A 122 -5.70 3.93 27.22
C SER A 122 -6.82 4.85 27.77
N TYR A 123 -6.87 6.10 27.30
CA TYR A 123 -7.90 7.08 27.66
C TYR A 123 -9.13 7.08 26.75
N GLY A 124 -9.18 6.19 25.74
CA GLY A 124 -10.30 6.10 24.80
C GLY A 124 -10.40 7.28 23.83
N LEU A 125 -9.31 8.04 23.64
CA LEU A 125 -9.30 9.28 22.85
C LEU A 125 -9.13 9.07 21.34
N LEU A 126 -8.99 7.81 20.91
CA LEU A 126 -8.80 7.45 19.50
C LEU A 126 -10.12 7.03 18.87
N ALA A 127 -10.38 7.39 17.61
CA ALA A 127 -11.48 6.83 16.83
C ALA A 127 -10.95 5.73 15.90
N ALA A 128 -11.62 4.58 15.89
CA ALA A 128 -11.21 3.46 15.04
C ALA A 128 -11.45 3.82 13.57
N ALA A 129 -10.45 3.58 12.72
CA ALA A 129 -10.67 3.53 11.28
C ALA A 129 -11.52 2.30 10.94
N PHE A 130 -12.47 2.47 10.03
CA PHE A 130 -13.33 1.37 9.60
C PHE A 130 -12.52 0.35 8.78
N ARG A 131 -12.45 -0.89 9.28
CA ARG A 131 -11.97 -2.06 8.53
C ARG A 131 -13.18 -2.95 8.22
N PRO A 132 -13.45 -3.26 6.93
CA PRO A 132 -14.43 -4.28 6.56
C PRO A 132 -13.99 -5.67 7.03
N ASP A 133 -14.92 -6.63 7.06
CA ASP A 133 -14.59 -8.04 7.30
C ASP A 133 -13.56 -8.56 6.30
N ASP A 134 -12.81 -9.60 6.71
CA ASP A 134 -11.67 -10.11 5.94
C ASP A 134 -12.04 -10.49 4.49
N GLN A 135 -13.18 -11.14 4.29
CA GLN A 135 -13.68 -11.49 2.95
C GLN A 135 -13.88 -10.25 2.06
N VAL A 136 -14.35 -9.14 2.63
CA VAL A 136 -14.52 -7.87 1.92
C VAL A 136 -13.16 -7.22 1.64
N CYS A 137 -12.20 -7.32 2.57
CA CYS A 137 -10.82 -6.89 2.34
C CYS A 137 -10.19 -7.62 1.14
N VAL A 138 -10.34 -8.95 1.07
CA VAL A 138 -9.88 -9.76 -0.06
C VAL A 138 -10.54 -9.32 -1.38
N LEU A 139 -11.86 -9.17 -1.40
CA LEU A 139 -12.58 -8.68 -2.58
C LEU A 139 -12.09 -7.29 -3.04
N ARG A 140 -11.87 -6.37 -2.10
CA ARG A 140 -11.36 -5.02 -2.39
C ARG A 140 -9.96 -5.07 -3.00
N SER A 141 -9.11 -6.01 -2.60
CA SER A 141 -7.79 -6.21 -3.20
C SER A 141 -7.91 -6.60 -4.68
N TYR A 142 -8.78 -7.56 -5.02
CA TYR A 142 -9.04 -7.93 -6.42
C TYR A 142 -9.61 -6.79 -7.25
N LEU A 143 -10.57 -6.04 -6.70
CA LEU A 143 -11.18 -4.90 -7.41
C LEU A 143 -10.16 -3.78 -7.69
N ARG A 144 -9.29 -3.47 -6.71
CA ARG A 144 -8.19 -2.53 -6.89
C ARG A 144 -7.21 -3.01 -7.95
N GLN A 145 -6.81 -4.28 -7.90
CA GLN A 145 -5.92 -4.87 -8.92
C GLN A 145 -6.53 -4.78 -10.31
N ARG A 146 -7.81 -5.14 -10.47
CA ARG A 146 -8.53 -5.01 -11.74
C ARG A 146 -8.53 -3.57 -12.23
N ALA A 147 -8.84 -2.60 -11.37
CA ALA A 147 -8.84 -1.18 -11.73
C ALA A 147 -7.45 -0.71 -12.19
N MET A 148 -6.38 -1.13 -11.50
CA MET A 148 -5.00 -0.85 -11.93
C MET A 148 -4.69 -1.45 -13.29
N LEU A 149 -5.03 -2.73 -13.52
CA LEU A 149 -4.81 -3.39 -14.81
C LEU A 149 -5.56 -2.70 -15.96
N VAL A 150 -6.82 -2.31 -15.72
CA VAL A 150 -7.61 -1.54 -16.70
C VAL A 150 -6.95 -0.19 -16.99
N SER A 151 -6.47 0.51 -15.95
CA SER A 151 -5.76 1.78 -16.14
C SER A 151 -4.42 1.62 -16.88
N TYR A 152 -3.71 0.51 -16.65
CA TYR A 152 -2.42 0.24 -17.28
C TYR A 152 -2.54 -0.26 -18.72
N ALA A 153 -3.65 -0.89 -19.09
CA ALA A 153 -3.87 -1.45 -20.41
C ALA A 153 -3.54 -0.43 -21.52
N SER A 154 -4.08 0.78 -21.45
CA SER A 154 -3.82 1.84 -22.44
C SER A 154 -2.35 2.26 -22.49
N HIS A 155 -1.68 2.34 -21.34
CA HIS A 155 -0.25 2.67 -21.30
C HIS A 155 0.61 1.57 -21.94
N HIS A 156 0.27 0.30 -21.75
CA HIS A 156 0.97 -0.81 -22.41
C HIS A 156 0.81 -0.75 -23.93
N VAL A 157 -0.38 -0.42 -24.44
CA VAL A 157 -0.59 -0.22 -25.88
C VAL A 157 0.25 0.95 -26.41
N GLN A 158 0.29 2.07 -25.69
CA GLN A 158 1.13 3.21 -26.05
C GLN A 158 2.62 2.86 -26.05
N HIS A 159 3.09 2.05 -25.10
CA HIS A 159 4.47 1.57 -25.08
C HIS A 159 4.78 0.66 -26.28
N MET A 160 3.85 -0.22 -26.67
CA MET A 160 3.99 -1.03 -27.89
C MET A 160 4.07 -0.15 -29.14
N GLN A 161 3.19 0.83 -29.28
CA GLN A 161 3.22 1.79 -30.39
C GLN A 161 4.54 2.55 -30.43
N LYS A 162 5.00 3.05 -29.28
CA LYS A 162 6.28 3.75 -29.16
C LYS A 162 7.44 2.88 -29.63
N ALA A 163 7.51 1.62 -29.18
CA ALA A 163 8.56 0.70 -29.59
C ALA A 163 8.52 0.44 -31.11
N LEU A 164 7.34 0.22 -31.69
CA LEU A 164 7.18 0.04 -33.14
C LEU A 164 7.67 1.28 -33.91
N VAL A 165 7.28 2.48 -33.48
CA VAL A 165 7.70 3.74 -34.10
C VAL A 165 9.22 3.94 -34.00
N GLN A 166 9.85 3.56 -32.87
CA GLN A 166 11.30 3.65 -32.72
C GLN A 166 12.05 2.74 -33.69
N MET A 167 11.48 1.59 -34.05
CA MET A 167 11.99 0.69 -35.11
C MET A 167 11.57 1.10 -36.53
N ASN A 168 11.00 2.30 -36.68
CA ASN A 168 10.38 2.83 -37.89
C ASN A 168 9.20 1.99 -38.45
N VAL A 169 8.60 1.12 -37.64
CA VAL A 169 7.40 0.34 -38.01
C VAL A 169 6.14 1.15 -37.69
N GLN A 170 5.41 1.59 -38.72
CA GLN A 170 4.30 2.55 -38.63
C GLN A 170 2.91 1.88 -38.61
N LEU A 171 2.77 0.78 -37.85
CA LEU A 171 1.55 -0.05 -37.86
C LEU A 171 0.28 0.72 -37.43
N GLN A 172 0.41 1.70 -36.54
CA GLN A 172 -0.69 2.54 -36.07
C GLN A 172 -1.26 3.48 -37.15
N LEU A 173 -0.55 3.71 -38.26
CA LEU A 173 -1.08 4.53 -39.37
C LEU A 173 -2.06 3.75 -40.26
N VAL A 174 -2.01 2.42 -40.20
CA VAL A 174 -2.72 1.52 -41.11
C VAL A 174 -3.74 0.64 -40.38
N LEU A 175 -3.57 0.40 -39.09
CA LEU A 175 -4.54 -0.31 -38.24
C LEU A 175 -5.18 0.63 -37.23
N SER A 176 -6.51 0.55 -37.11
CA SER A 176 -7.26 1.28 -36.09
C SER A 176 -7.00 0.78 -34.66
N ASP A 177 -6.60 -0.49 -34.53
CA ASP A 177 -6.23 -1.13 -33.27
C ASP A 177 -5.08 -2.11 -33.50
N ILE A 178 -3.92 -1.83 -32.90
CA ILE A 178 -2.73 -2.68 -33.00
C ILE A 178 -2.84 -3.93 -32.11
N THR A 179 -3.75 -3.94 -31.14
CA THR A 179 -4.04 -5.08 -30.26
C THR A 179 -5.16 -5.98 -30.79
N GLY A 180 -5.79 -5.60 -31.90
CA GLY A 180 -6.74 -6.46 -32.62
C GLY A 180 -6.06 -7.66 -33.26
N ALA A 181 -6.86 -8.61 -33.75
CA ALA A 181 -6.38 -9.89 -34.26
C ALA A 181 -5.27 -9.78 -35.32
N THR A 182 -5.40 -8.86 -36.29
CA THR A 182 -4.37 -8.62 -37.31
C THR A 182 -3.10 -8.03 -36.71
N GLY A 183 -3.22 -6.99 -35.87
CA GLY A 183 -2.07 -6.33 -35.25
C GLY A 183 -1.28 -7.29 -34.37
N MET A 184 -1.96 -8.07 -33.51
CA MET A 184 -1.31 -9.06 -32.66
C MET A 184 -0.64 -10.19 -33.45
N ARG A 185 -1.25 -10.69 -34.54
CA ARG A 185 -0.60 -11.69 -35.41
C ARG A 185 0.72 -11.16 -35.98
N ILE A 186 0.72 -9.93 -36.47
CA ILE A 186 1.90 -9.28 -37.03
C ILE A 186 2.96 -9.04 -35.94
N ILE A 187 2.56 -8.51 -34.79
CA ILE A 187 3.45 -8.28 -33.64
C ILE A 187 4.07 -9.59 -33.15
N HIS A 188 3.29 -10.66 -33.03
CA HIS A 188 3.82 -11.98 -32.67
C HIS A 188 4.82 -12.52 -33.70
N ALA A 189 4.56 -12.33 -35.00
CA ALA A 189 5.51 -12.71 -36.04
C ALA A 189 6.81 -11.90 -35.97
N ILE A 190 6.71 -10.59 -35.68
CA ILE A 190 7.86 -9.71 -35.41
C ILE A 190 8.65 -10.23 -34.20
N LEU A 191 7.99 -10.59 -33.10
CA LEU A 191 8.66 -11.15 -31.92
C LEU A 191 9.31 -12.52 -32.21
N ALA A 192 8.73 -13.31 -33.11
CA ALA A 192 9.31 -14.55 -33.62
C ALA A 192 10.46 -14.35 -34.64
N GLY A 193 10.95 -13.11 -34.81
CA GLY A 193 12.09 -12.78 -35.65
C GLY A 193 11.76 -12.56 -37.14
N LYS A 194 10.48 -12.50 -37.52
CA LYS A 194 10.10 -12.17 -38.91
C LYS A 194 10.28 -10.67 -39.17
N ARG A 195 10.88 -10.35 -40.32
CA ARG A 195 11.25 -8.97 -40.70
C ARG A 195 10.84 -8.60 -42.12
N ASN A 196 10.43 -9.56 -42.94
CA ASN A 196 10.02 -9.31 -44.33
C ASN A 196 8.65 -8.61 -44.35
N PRO A 197 8.55 -7.35 -44.83
CA PRO A 197 7.30 -6.58 -44.74
C PRO A 197 6.14 -7.20 -45.53
N ARG A 198 6.41 -7.89 -46.65
CA ARG A 198 5.37 -8.57 -47.44
C ARG A 198 4.82 -9.79 -46.72
N GLN A 199 5.70 -10.59 -46.10
CA GLN A 199 5.28 -11.75 -45.31
C GLN A 199 4.45 -11.33 -44.09
N LEU A 200 4.84 -10.23 -43.45
CA LEU A 200 4.09 -9.66 -42.34
C LEU A 200 2.75 -9.09 -42.81
N ALA A 201 2.71 -8.39 -43.95
CA ALA A 201 1.49 -7.82 -44.48
C ALA A 201 0.46 -8.88 -44.92
N ALA A 202 0.93 -10.03 -45.42
CA ALA A 202 0.09 -11.18 -45.74
C ALA A 202 -0.60 -11.79 -44.50
N LEU A 203 -0.15 -11.45 -43.28
CA LEU A 203 -0.82 -11.83 -42.03
C LEU A 203 -2.06 -10.97 -41.72
N ARG A 204 -2.44 -10.04 -42.59
CA ARG A 204 -3.67 -9.28 -42.38
C ARG A 204 -4.92 -10.15 -42.53
N ASP A 205 -5.97 -9.77 -41.81
CA ASP A 205 -7.30 -10.30 -42.08
C ASP A 205 -7.78 -9.83 -43.47
N PRO A 206 -8.46 -10.68 -44.27
CA PRO A 206 -9.02 -10.28 -45.56
C PRO A 206 -9.96 -9.07 -45.50
N GLN A 207 -10.65 -8.86 -44.36
CA GLN A 207 -11.55 -7.74 -44.13
C GLN A 207 -10.83 -6.47 -43.68
N CYS A 208 -9.49 -6.50 -43.56
CA CYS A 208 -8.71 -5.31 -43.25
C CYS A 208 -8.90 -4.26 -44.35
N LYS A 209 -9.40 -3.07 -43.96
CA LYS A 209 -9.71 -1.97 -44.89
C LYS A 209 -8.52 -1.52 -45.72
N GLN A 210 -7.31 -1.59 -45.15
CA GLN A 210 -6.10 -1.16 -45.84
C GLN A 210 -5.58 -2.27 -46.76
N PRO A 211 -5.23 -1.95 -48.02
CA PRO A 211 -4.61 -2.90 -48.94
C PRO A 211 -3.29 -3.44 -48.40
N GLU A 212 -2.96 -4.68 -48.77
CA GLU A 212 -1.71 -5.34 -48.35
C GLU A 212 -0.46 -4.52 -48.70
N ALA A 213 -0.44 -3.89 -49.87
CA ALA A 213 0.66 -3.05 -50.31
C ALA A 213 0.90 -1.84 -49.40
N VAL A 214 -0.16 -1.24 -48.85
CA VAL A 214 -0.06 -0.11 -47.91
C VAL A 214 0.43 -0.60 -46.55
N LEU A 215 -0.08 -1.75 -46.11
CA LEU A 215 0.35 -2.39 -44.86
C LEU A 215 1.82 -2.78 -44.92
N ALA A 216 2.31 -3.29 -46.06
CA ALA A 216 3.71 -3.65 -46.25
C ALA A 216 4.64 -2.43 -46.11
N LYS A 217 4.26 -1.25 -46.64
CA LYS A 217 5.04 -0.01 -46.45
C LYS A 217 5.15 0.38 -44.98
N ALA A 218 4.05 0.24 -44.23
CA ALA A 218 4.04 0.52 -42.79
C ALA A 218 4.83 -0.49 -41.95
N LEU A 219 5.22 -1.62 -42.54
CA LEU A 219 5.99 -2.70 -41.89
C LEU A 219 7.47 -2.70 -42.30
N GLU A 220 7.88 -1.75 -43.13
CA GLU A 220 9.30 -1.43 -43.29
C GLU A 220 9.81 -0.87 -41.96
N GLY A 221 10.99 -1.33 -41.53
CA GLY A 221 11.58 -0.95 -40.26
C GLY A 221 13.09 -1.07 -40.32
N ASP A 222 13.78 -0.28 -39.50
CA ASP A 222 15.23 -0.38 -39.31
C ASP A 222 15.60 -1.31 -38.14
N TRP A 223 14.61 -1.69 -37.32
CA TRP A 223 14.69 -2.69 -36.25
C TRP A 223 15.74 -2.38 -35.18
N ARG A 224 16.03 -1.10 -34.96
CA ARG A 224 16.96 -0.60 -33.94
C ARG A 224 16.27 -0.28 -32.61
#